data_AF-A0A534K9H9-F1
#
_entry.id   AF-A0A534K9H9-F1
#
_cell.length_a   1.000
_cell.length_b   1.000
_cell.length_c   1.000
_cell.angle_alpha   90.00
_cell.angle_beta   90.00
_cell.angle_gamma   90.00
#
_symmetry.space_group_name_H-M   'P 1'
#
loop_
_entity.id
_entity.type
_entity.pdbx_description
1 polymer ?
#
loop_
_entity_poly.entity_id
_entity_poly.type
_entity_poly.pdbx_seq_one_letter_code
_entity_poly.pdbx_strand_id
1 'polypeptide(L)'
;PTFPIDTHIARIARRWNLSRRGDYESIRSALERWTPPQKRKAWHLAIIAHGRSLCKARNPRCDECPVRRDCDWYRQHRARGKRVSRGNLRSPTKG
;
A
#
# COMPACT_ATOMS: atom_id res chain seq x y z
N PRO A 1 -9.57 -13.65 -19.97
CA PRO A 1 -8.16 -13.67 -19.53
C PRO A 1 -8.01 -13.47 -18.02
N THR A 2 -7.49 -14.48 -17.33
CA THR A 2 -7.30 -14.50 -15.88
C THR A 2 -6.23 -13.49 -15.41
N PHE A 3 -6.38 -12.88 -14.23
CA PHE A 3 -5.38 -11.99 -13.60
C PHE A 3 -4.52 -12.77 -12.59
N PRO A 4 -3.24 -13.09 -12.87
CA PRO A 4 -2.41 -13.86 -11.94
C PRO A 4 -2.08 -13.05 -10.68
N ILE A 5 -2.14 -13.69 -9.52
CA ILE A 5 -1.80 -13.09 -8.22
C ILE A 5 -0.49 -13.70 -7.74
N ASP A 6 0.54 -12.87 -7.61
CA ASP A 6 1.83 -13.23 -7.03
C ASP A 6 2.01 -12.61 -5.63
N THR A 7 3.17 -12.81 -5.01
CA THR A 7 3.48 -12.27 -3.68
C THR A 7 3.58 -10.74 -3.65
N HIS A 8 3.93 -10.09 -4.76
CA HIS A 8 3.96 -8.63 -4.88
C HIS A 8 2.54 -8.05 -4.92
N ILE A 9 1.71 -8.59 -5.80
CA ILE A 9 0.31 -8.21 -5.98
C ILE A 9 -0.48 -8.49 -4.71
N ALA A 10 -0.32 -9.66 -4.08
CA ALA A 10 -1.01 -9.98 -2.83
C ALA A 10 -0.63 -9.01 -1.71
N ARG A 11 0.66 -8.65 -1.58
CA ARG A 11 1.11 -7.65 -0.61
C ARG A 11 0.51 -6.26 -0.89
N ILE A 12 0.58 -5.80 -2.13
CA ILE A 12 0.05 -4.50 -2.53
C ILE A 12 -1.46 -4.46 -2.31
N ALA A 13 -2.19 -5.50 -2.71
CA ALA A 13 -3.63 -5.59 -2.55
C ALA A 13 -4.06 -5.48 -1.09
N ARG A 14 -3.32 -6.12 -0.16
CA ARG A 14 -3.55 -5.97 1.28
C ARG A 14 -3.24 -4.56 1.79
N ARG A 15 -2.17 -3.92 1.29
CA ARG A 15 -1.79 -2.55 1.69
C ARG A 15 -2.74 -1.48 1.16
N TRP A 16 -3.27 -1.68 -0.03
CA TRP A 16 -4.27 -0.79 -0.65
C TRP A 16 -5.70 -1.18 -0.30
N ASN A 17 -5.90 -2.22 0.53
CA ASN A 17 -7.20 -2.68 0.97
C ASN A 17 -8.16 -3.03 -0.20
N LEU A 18 -7.62 -3.69 -1.23
CA LEU A 18 -8.36 -4.04 -2.44
C LEU A 18 -9.35 -5.20 -2.24
N SER A 19 -9.20 -5.96 -1.15
CA SER A 19 -10.09 -7.09 -0.80
C SER A 19 -10.33 -7.14 0.70
N ARG A 20 -11.59 -7.45 1.08
CA ARG A 20 -12.00 -7.62 2.48
C ARG A 20 -11.38 -8.87 3.13
N ARG A 21 -11.20 -9.96 2.37
CA ARG A 21 -10.73 -11.24 2.91
C ARG A 21 -9.22 -11.42 2.78
N GLY A 22 -8.58 -10.76 1.81
CA GLY A 22 -7.12 -10.77 1.65
C GLY A 22 -6.51 -12.10 1.17
N ASP A 23 -7.33 -13.10 0.85
CA ASP A 23 -6.93 -14.32 0.15
C ASP A 23 -6.76 -14.07 -1.36
N TYR A 24 -6.10 -15.00 -2.06
CA TYR A 24 -5.71 -14.80 -3.46
C TYR A 24 -6.91 -14.73 -4.40
N GLU A 25 -7.98 -15.48 -4.11
CA GLU A 25 -9.14 -15.54 -4.98
C GLU A 25 -9.99 -14.28 -4.84
N SER A 26 -10.19 -13.79 -3.62
CA SER A 26 -10.88 -12.52 -3.40
C SER A 26 -10.12 -11.33 -4.00
N ILE A 27 -8.79 -11.33 -3.91
CA ILE A 27 -7.93 -10.31 -4.55
C ILE A 27 -8.06 -10.41 -6.08
N ARG A 28 -7.97 -11.61 -6.66
CA ARG A 28 -8.15 -11.84 -8.11
C ARG A 28 -9.49 -11.31 -8.58
N SER A 29 -10.58 -11.74 -7.94
CA SER A 29 -11.93 -11.31 -8.28
C SER A 29 -12.10 -9.79 -8.19
N ALA A 30 -11.53 -9.13 -7.18
CA ALA A 30 -11.52 -7.67 -7.09
C ALA A 30 -10.79 -7.00 -8.26
N LEU A 31 -9.57 -7.44 -8.57
CA LEU A 31 -8.78 -6.89 -9.66
C LEU A 31 -9.42 -7.13 -11.03
N GLU A 32 -10.02 -8.30 -11.24
CA GLU A 32 -10.72 -8.63 -12.48
C GLU A 32 -11.99 -7.82 -12.68
N ARG A 33 -12.70 -7.47 -11.61
CA ARG A 33 -13.86 -6.56 -11.65
C ARG A 33 -13.46 -5.11 -11.99
N TRP A 34 -12.33 -4.64 -11.48
CA TRP A 34 -11.88 -3.26 -11.72
C TRP A 34 -11.07 -3.10 -13.02
N THR A 35 -10.53 -4.19 -13.55
CA THR A 35 -9.63 -4.15 -14.71
C THR A 35 -10.26 -4.83 -15.92
N PRO A 36 -10.57 -4.08 -17.00
CA PRO A 36 -11.04 -4.64 -18.25
C PRO A 36 -10.10 -5.73 -18.79
N PRO A 37 -10.62 -6.85 -19.34
CA PRO A 37 -9.84 -7.98 -19.83
C PRO A 37 -8.56 -7.62 -20.61
N GLN A 38 -8.68 -6.67 -21.55
CA GLN A 38 -7.61 -6.19 -22.42
C GLN A 38 -6.49 -5.45 -21.69
N LYS A 39 -6.76 -4.90 -20.50
CA LYS A 39 -5.76 -4.17 -19.68
C LYS A 39 -5.11 -5.04 -18.60
N ARG A 40 -5.61 -6.26 -18.35
CA ARG A 40 -5.16 -7.11 -17.23
C ARG A 40 -3.67 -7.40 -17.25
N LYS A 41 -3.09 -7.71 -18.42
CA LYS A 41 -1.64 -7.95 -18.57
C LYS A 41 -0.80 -6.72 -18.21
N ALA A 42 -1.19 -5.54 -18.72
CA ALA A 42 -0.49 -4.30 -18.44
C ALA A 42 -0.54 -3.95 -16.94
N TRP A 43 -1.72 -4.07 -16.32
CA TRP A 43 -1.88 -3.85 -14.88
C TRP A 43 -1.08 -4.83 -14.04
N HIS A 44 -1.09 -6.12 -14.40
CA HIS A 44 -0.31 -7.14 -13.71
C HIS A 44 1.19 -6.77 -13.66
N LEU A 45 1.76 -6.42 -14.81
CA LEU A 45 3.17 -6.00 -14.91
C LEU A 45 3.44 -4.71 -14.13
N ALA A 46 2.53 -3.72 -14.21
CA ALA A 46 2.67 -2.45 -13.51
C ALA A 46 2.69 -2.63 -11.98
N ILE A 47 1.79 -3.46 -11.43
CA ILE A 47 1.74 -3.74 -9.98
C ILE A 47 2.99 -4.48 -9.53
N ILE A 48 3.50 -5.44 -10.32
CA ILE A 48 4.75 -6.13 -10.01
C ILE A 48 5.93 -5.15 -9.99
N ALA A 49 6.06 -4.31 -11.02
CA ALA A 49 7.09 -3.30 -11.11
C ALA A 49 7.04 -2.35 -9.90
N HIS A 50 5.85 -1.87 -9.54
CA HIS A 50 5.62 -1.04 -8.37
C HIS A 50 6.03 -1.74 -7.05
N GLY A 51 5.70 -3.03 -6.92
CA GLY A 51 6.02 -3.84 -5.74
C GLY A 51 7.51 -4.14 -5.60
N ARG A 52 8.27 -4.08 -6.69
CA ARG A 52 9.73 -4.26 -6.71
C ARG A 52 10.46 -2.96 -6.43
N SER A 53 10.04 -1.85 -7.05
CA SER A 53 10.75 -0.56 -6.98
C SER A 53 10.37 0.25 -5.74
N LEU A 54 9.08 0.33 -5.39
CA LEU A 54 8.54 1.25 -4.39
C LEU A 54 7.92 0.52 -3.19
N CYS A 55 6.91 -0.33 -3.43
CA CYS A 55 6.13 -0.99 -2.38
C CYS A 55 6.79 -2.30 -1.89
N LYS A 56 8.05 -2.16 -1.45
CA LYS A 56 8.90 -3.25 -0.96
C LYS A 56 8.32 -3.90 0.30
N ALA A 57 8.64 -5.17 0.52
CA ALA A 57 8.17 -5.91 1.71
C ALA A 57 8.67 -5.26 3.01
N ARG A 58 9.95 -4.91 3.04
CA ARG A 58 10.60 -4.15 4.12
C ARG A 58 10.92 -2.75 3.63
N ASN A 59 10.78 -1.76 4.51
CA ASN A 59 11.04 -0.33 4.25
C ASN A 59 10.52 0.17 2.89
N PRO A 60 9.19 0.19 2.66
CA PRO A 60 8.63 0.69 1.40
C PRO A 60 8.94 2.18 1.22
N ARG A 61 9.23 2.59 -0.02
CA ARG A 61 9.55 3.98 -0.41
C ARG A 61 8.27 4.80 -0.54
N CYS A 62 7.51 4.93 0.55
CA CYS A 62 6.19 5.56 0.55
C CYS A 62 6.25 7.05 0.18
N ASP A 63 7.35 7.74 0.46
CA ASP A 63 7.50 9.17 0.12
C ASP A 63 7.57 9.43 -1.39
N GLU A 64 8.07 8.45 -2.13
CA GLU A 64 8.20 8.46 -3.59
C GLU A 64 7.03 7.75 -4.28
N CYS A 65 6.11 7.17 -3.51
CA CYS A 65 4.99 6.42 -4.05
C CYS A 65 3.92 7.39 -4.60
N PRO A 66 3.57 7.31 -5.90
CA PRO A 66 2.62 8.24 -6.52
C PRO A 66 1.21 8.12 -5.94
N VAL A 67 0.85 6.93 -5.46
CA VAL A 67 -0.47 6.63 -4.87
C VAL A 67 -0.46 6.70 -3.34
N ARG A 68 0.55 7.31 -2.72
CA ARG A 68 0.68 7.35 -1.25
C ARG A 68 -0.52 8.00 -0.56
N ARG A 69 -1.13 9.01 -1.19
CA ARG A 69 -2.26 9.76 -0.60
C ARG A 69 -3.51 8.88 -0.46
N ASP A 70 -3.69 7.95 -1.38
CA ASP A 70 -4.83 7.01 -1.43
C ASP A 70 -4.50 5.65 -0.80
N CYS A 71 -3.27 5.44 -0.34
CA CYS A 71 -2.82 4.18 0.23
C CYS A 71 -3.24 4.04 1.71
N ASP A 72 -4.17 3.14 1.98
CA ASP A 72 -4.66 2.83 3.34
C ASP A 72 -3.52 2.46 4.30
N TRP A 73 -2.61 1.60 3.89
CA TRP A 73 -1.47 1.21 4.71
C TRP A 73 -0.60 2.41 5.09
N TYR A 74 -0.29 3.31 4.14
CA TYR A 74 0.50 4.49 4.42
C TYR A 74 -0.22 5.42 5.40
N ARG A 75 -1.51 5.69 5.20
CA ARG A 75 -2.31 6.53 6.11
C ARG A 75 -2.31 5.98 7.55
N GLN A 76 -2.47 4.66 7.70
CA GLN A 76 -2.47 3.99 9.00
C GLN A 76 -1.08 3.97 9.67
N HIS A 77 -0.01 3.82 8.90
CA HIS A 77 1.35 3.68 9.44
C HIS A 77 2.06 5.02 9.64
N ARG A 78 1.73 6.06 8.87
CA ARG A 78 2.19 7.45 9.11
C ARG A 78 1.75 7.96 10.48
N ALA A 79 0.54 7.61 10.91
CA ALA A 79 0.02 7.99 12.22
C ALA A 79 0.80 7.36 13.40
N ARG A 80 1.49 6.23 13.16
CA ARG A 80 2.31 5.56 14.19
C ARG A 80 3.68 6.20 14.35
N GLY A 81 4.30 6.69 13.27
CA GLY A 81 5.60 7.39 13.32
C GLY A 81 5.56 8.78 13.97
N LYS A 82 4.39 9.43 14.06
CA LYS A 82 4.23 10.73 14.71
C LYS A 82 4.01 10.68 16.23
N ARG A 83 3.95 9.49 16.84
CA ARG A 83 3.63 9.34 18.28
C ARG A 83 4.83 9.50 19.22
N VAL A 84 5.98 9.98 18.71
CA VAL A 84 7.20 10.25 19.48
C VAL A 84 7.68 11.69 19.22
N SER A 85 6.90 12.71 19.63
CA SER A 85 7.39 14.11 19.71
C SER A 85 6.59 15.04 20.64
N ARG A 86 5.66 14.55 21.47
CA ARG A 86 4.98 15.39 22.49
C ARG A 86 5.47 15.08 23.89
N GLY A 87 6.76 15.34 24.13
CA GLY A 87 7.34 15.10 25.45
C GLY A 87 8.76 15.61 25.60
N ASN A 88 9.06 16.83 25.14
CA ASN A 88 10.05 17.69 25.79
C ASN A 88 9.99 19.11 25.19
N LEU A 89 9.07 19.95 25.67
CA LEU A 89 9.29 21.39 25.62
C LEU A 89 9.51 21.85 27.06
N ARG A 90 10.73 22.29 27.31
CA ARG A 90 11.24 22.80 28.57
C ARG A 90 10.33 23.90 29.12
N SER A 91 10.16 23.90 30.44
CA SER A 91 9.67 25.03 31.22
C SER A 91 10.49 26.29 30.92
N PRO A 92 9.84 27.46 30.83
CA PRO A 92 10.38 28.62 31.52
C PRO A 92 9.31 29.39 32.31
N THR A 93 9.74 29.83 33.50
CA THR A 93 9.35 31.02 34.28
C THR A 93 7.93 31.15 34.85
N LYS A 94 7.86 31.25 36.19
CA LYS A 94 7.62 32.52 36.92
C LYS A 94 7.64 32.27 38.45
N GLY A 95 8.41 33.07 39.16
CA GLY A 95 8.55 33.13 40.62
C GLY A 95 9.55 34.21 40.97
#